data_AF-A0A963EE87-F1
#
_entry.id   AF-A0A963EE87-F1
#
_cell.length_a   1.000
_cell.length_b   1.000
_cell.length_c   1.000
_cell.angle_alpha   90.00
_cell.angle_beta   90.00
_cell.angle_gamma   90.00
#
_symmetry.space_group_name_H-M   'P 1'
#
loop_
_entity.id
_entity.type
_entity.pdbx_description
1 polymer ?
#
loop_
_entity_poly.entity_id
_entity_poly.type
_entity_poly.pdbx_seq_one_letter_code
_entity_poly.pdbx_strand_id
1 'polypeptide(L)'
;DAYPGDAFFGRITRIAPVFRESTRQARVELRVDNPHLKLKPGMFVRVLVTLEQADSATIIPEQSLAVRAEQRGVFLVNSEDDAVIWRPVTPGIQQGGRIQVVNETFTGRVVVLGQQLLDDGSAITVAGERPVTGQ
;
A
#
# COMPACT_ATOMS: atom_id res chain seq x y z
N ASP A 1 19.16 5.85 -21.18
CA ASP A 1 19.06 6.78 -20.05
C ASP A 1 20.21 7.77 -20.08
N ALA A 2 19.91 9.07 -20.06
CA ALA A 2 20.92 10.11 -20.25
C ALA A 2 21.53 10.65 -18.94
N TYR A 3 20.95 10.30 -17.78
CA TYR A 3 21.53 10.52 -16.44
C TYR A 3 21.08 9.39 -15.48
N PRO A 4 21.76 8.23 -15.46
CA PRO A 4 21.45 7.19 -14.50
C PRO A 4 21.85 7.64 -13.08
N GLY A 5 20.87 7.88 -12.20
CA GLY A 5 21.07 8.21 -10.78
C GLY A 5 20.62 9.61 -10.36
N ASP A 6 20.44 10.55 -11.28
CA ASP A 6 19.90 11.88 -10.97
C ASP A 6 18.37 11.84 -10.92
N ALA A 7 17.79 12.04 -9.73
CA ALA A 7 16.35 12.20 -9.55
C ALA A 7 15.94 13.66 -9.67
N PHE A 8 14.92 13.94 -10.48
CA PHE A 8 14.34 15.28 -10.62
C PHE A 8 12.91 15.25 -10.08
N PHE A 9 12.65 16.08 -9.07
CA PHE A 9 11.31 16.21 -8.48
C PHE A 9 10.50 17.25 -9.24
N GLY A 10 9.23 16.95 -9.49
CA GLY A 10 8.33 17.85 -10.20
C GLY A 10 6.89 17.62 -9.79
N ARG A 11 6.01 18.53 -10.22
CA ARG A 11 4.57 18.44 -9.97
C ARG A 11 3.84 18.34 -11.30
N ILE A 12 2.78 17.52 -11.32
CA ILE A 12 1.85 17.47 -12.45
C ILE A 12 1.08 18.79 -12.47
N THR A 13 1.19 19.54 -13.57
CA THR A 13 0.50 20.83 -13.72
C THR A 13 -0.76 20.70 -14.55
N ARG A 14 -0.84 19.71 -15.44
CA ARG A 14 -2.03 19.47 -16.26
C ARG A 14 -2.16 18.01 -16.67
N ILE A 15 -3.36 17.48 -16.57
CA ILE A 15 -3.75 16.21 -17.20
C ILE A 15 -4.73 16.59 -18.31
N ALA A 16 -4.38 16.33 -19.57
CA ALA A 16 -5.23 16.68 -20.70
C ALA A 16 -6.53 15.84 -20.63
N PRO A 17 -7.72 16.47 -20.78
CA PRO A 17 -9.00 15.77 -20.65
C PRO A 17 -9.32 14.82 -21.80
N VAL A 18 -8.62 14.96 -22.93
CA VAL A 18 -8.84 14.13 -24.11
C VAL A 18 -8.06 12.82 -23.95
N PHE A 19 -8.72 11.80 -23.42
CA PHE A 19 -8.30 10.42 -23.62
C PHE A 19 -8.33 10.16 -25.13
N ARG A 20 -7.21 9.77 -25.73
CA ARG A 20 -7.30 9.15 -27.05
C ARG A 20 -8.01 7.82 -26.85
N GLU A 21 -9.30 7.77 -27.19
CA GLU A 21 -10.18 6.62 -26.96
C GLU A 21 -9.60 5.31 -27.53
N SER A 22 -8.80 5.41 -28.59
CA SER A 22 -8.12 4.27 -29.20
C SER A 22 -6.91 3.74 -28.43
N THR A 23 -6.24 4.55 -27.59
CA THR A 23 -5.01 4.14 -26.88
C THR A 23 -5.11 4.15 -25.36
N ARG A 24 -6.21 4.68 -24.80
CA ARG A 24 -6.37 4.90 -23.34
C ARG A 24 -5.19 5.66 -22.72
N GLN A 25 -4.54 6.53 -23.48
CA GLN A 25 -3.45 7.36 -23.02
C GLN A 25 -3.94 8.78 -22.73
N ALA A 26 -3.50 9.32 -21.60
CA ALA A 26 -3.67 10.72 -21.25
C ALA A 26 -2.33 11.46 -21.42
N ARG A 27 -2.39 12.67 -21.97
CA ARG A 27 -1.22 13.57 -22.02
C ARG A 27 -1.10 14.27 -20.68
N VAL A 28 0.00 14.04 -19.97
CA VAL A 28 0.31 14.70 -18.69
C VAL A 28 1.45 15.68 -18.91
N GLU A 29 1.29 16.90 -18.40
CA GLU A 29 2.33 17.93 -18.38
C GLU A 29 2.86 18.05 -16.94
N LEU A 30 4.18 17.90 -16.81
CA LEU A 30 4.89 18.02 -15.54
C LEU A 30 5.78 19.26 -15.57
N ARG A 31 5.83 19.97 -14.45
CA ARG A 31 6.79 21.05 -14.21
C ARG A 31 7.89 20.54 -13.28
N VAL A 32 9.13 20.65 -13.74
CA VAL A 32 10.34 20.21 -13.03
C VAL A 32 11.30 21.40 -12.98
N ASP A 33 11.86 21.66 -11.82
CA ASP A 33 12.87 22.71 -11.67
C ASP A 33 14.19 22.22 -12.30
N ASN A 34 14.72 23.00 -13.24
CA ASN A 34 15.94 22.67 -13.99
C ASN A 34 16.99 23.78 -13.87
N PRO A 35 17.40 24.17 -12.65
CA PRO A 35 18.29 25.33 -12.44
C PRO A 35 19.67 25.15 -13.09
N HIS A 36 20.13 23.91 -13.25
CA HIS A 36 21.41 23.56 -13.85
C HIS A 36 21.33 23.22 -15.34
N LEU A 37 20.16 23.41 -15.97
CA LEU A 37 19.92 23.12 -17.40
C LEU A 37 20.32 21.68 -17.83
N LYS A 38 20.27 20.73 -16.89
CA LYS A 38 20.61 19.33 -17.13
C LYS A 38 19.58 18.65 -18.02
N LEU A 39 18.29 18.99 -17.85
CA LEU A 39 17.21 18.47 -18.67
C LEU A 39 17.11 19.26 -19.98
N LYS A 40 17.47 18.63 -21.10
CA LYS A 40 17.42 19.22 -22.44
C LYS A 40 16.14 18.78 -23.18
N PRO A 41 15.57 19.63 -24.06
CA PRO A 41 14.48 19.22 -24.93
C PRO A 41 14.82 17.98 -25.78
N GLY A 42 13.86 17.09 -25.96
CA GLY A 42 14.03 15.84 -26.74
C GLY A 42 14.56 14.64 -25.95
N MET A 43 14.88 14.82 -24.66
CA MET A 43 15.27 13.71 -23.79
C MET A 43 14.07 12.82 -23.41
N PHE A 44 14.31 11.51 -23.33
CA PHE A 44 13.39 10.57 -22.71
C PHE A 44 13.58 10.57 -21.19
N VAL A 45 12.48 10.48 -20.45
CA VAL A 45 12.46 10.39 -19.00
C VAL A 45 11.60 9.21 -18.56
N ARG A 46 11.96 8.59 -17.44
CA ARG A 46 11.10 7.64 -16.72
C ARG A 46 10.54 8.38 -15.51
N VAL A 47 9.22 8.41 -15.38
CA VAL A 47 8.54 9.13 -14.30
C VAL A 47 7.91 8.11 -13.35
N LEU A 48 8.18 8.27 -12.06
CA LEU A 48 7.46 7.61 -10.98
C LEU A 48 6.43 8.62 -10.46
N VAL A 49 5.15 8.26 -10.48
CA VAL A 49 4.05 9.10 -10.01
C VAL A 49 3.45 8.46 -8.76
N THR A 50 3.50 9.17 -7.64
CA THR A 50 2.77 8.79 -6.43
C THR A 50 1.33 9.27 -6.57
N LEU A 51 0.37 8.34 -6.67
CA LEU A 51 -1.05 8.66 -6.92
C LEU A 51 -1.82 8.93 -5.63
N GLU A 52 -1.51 8.21 -4.56
CA GLU A 52 -2.04 8.42 -3.22
C GLU A 52 -0.93 8.14 -2.21
N GLN A 53 -0.88 8.95 -1.16
CA GLN A 53 0.03 8.79 -0.05
C GLN A 53 -0.79 8.99 1.23
N ALA A 54 -0.83 7.96 2.08
CA ALA A 54 -1.53 8.00 3.35
C ALA A 54 -0.49 7.96 4.49
N ASP A 55 -0.12 9.13 5.00
CA ASP A 55 0.99 9.31 5.95
C ASP A 55 0.72 8.72 7.35
N SER A 56 -0.47 8.17 7.59
CA SER A 56 -0.86 7.51 8.85
C SER A 56 -1.88 6.39 8.61
N ALA A 57 -1.65 5.58 7.59
CA ALA A 57 -2.47 4.40 7.32
C ALA A 57 -2.07 3.23 8.22
N THR A 58 -3.08 2.52 8.76
CA THR A 58 -2.84 1.16 9.27
C THR A 58 -2.61 0.24 8.09
N ILE A 59 -1.48 -0.44 8.09
CA ILE A 59 -1.09 -1.36 7.02
C ILE A 59 -1.05 -2.77 7.59
N ILE A 60 -1.75 -3.69 6.93
CA ILE A 60 -1.77 -5.11 7.28
C ILE A 60 -1.17 -5.94 6.14
N PRO A 61 -0.55 -7.11 6.43
CA PRO A 61 -0.21 -8.07 5.40
C PRO A 61 -1.48 -8.55 4.69
N GLU A 62 -1.45 -8.67 3.37
CA GLU A 62 -2.58 -9.18 2.59
C GLU A 62 -3.06 -10.56 3.07
N GLN A 63 -2.12 -11.42 3.47
CA GLN A 63 -2.38 -12.77 4.00
C GLN A 63 -3.19 -12.78 5.31
N SER A 64 -3.23 -11.66 6.05
CA SER A 64 -3.98 -11.57 7.30
C SER A 64 -5.47 -11.27 7.11
N LEU A 65 -5.87 -10.86 5.91
CA LEU A 65 -7.26 -10.53 5.61
C LEU A 65 -8.09 -11.82 5.58
N ALA A 66 -9.13 -11.88 6.43
CA ALA A 66 -10.12 -12.95 6.46
C ALA A 66 -11.49 -12.41 6.02
N VAL A 67 -12.34 -13.33 5.57
CA VAL A 67 -13.74 -13.05 5.20
C VAL A 67 -14.65 -13.87 6.11
N ARG A 68 -15.52 -13.21 6.87
CA ARG A 68 -16.49 -13.82 7.79
C ARG A 68 -17.85 -13.18 7.59
N ALA A 69 -18.89 -13.99 7.38
CA ALA A 69 -20.27 -13.50 7.19
C ALA A 69 -20.35 -12.31 6.21
N GLU A 70 -19.68 -12.44 5.05
CA GLU A 70 -19.57 -11.41 4.00
C GLU A 70 -18.82 -10.12 4.39
N GLN A 71 -18.27 -10.05 5.59
CA GLN A 71 -17.42 -8.95 6.06
C GLN A 71 -15.94 -9.31 5.96
N ARG A 72 -15.13 -8.33 5.54
CA ARG A 72 -13.67 -8.45 5.53
C ARG A 72 -13.13 -7.94 6.87
N GLY A 73 -12.17 -8.65 7.43
CA GLY A 73 -11.63 -8.34 8.75
C GLY A 73 -10.27 -8.98 8.97
N VAL A 74 -9.68 -8.69 10.12
CA VAL A 74 -8.45 -9.30 10.60
C VAL A 74 -8.63 -9.81 12.02
N PHE A 75 -7.80 -10.76 12.42
CA PHE A 75 -7.71 -11.23 13.80
C PHE A 75 -6.49 -10.60 14.47
N LEU A 76 -6.75 -9.70 15.41
CA LEU A 76 -5.71 -9.09 16.24
C LEU A 76 -5.43 -9.98 17.43
N VAL A 77 -4.16 -10.17 17.77
CA VAL A 77 -3.80 -10.84 19.02
C VAL A 77 -4.03 -9.87 20.17
N ASN A 78 -4.67 -10.34 21.24
CA ASN A 78 -4.88 -9.55 22.44
C ASN A 78 -3.55 -9.24 23.16
N SER A 79 -3.59 -8.35 24.14
CA SER A 79 -2.39 -7.96 24.90
C SER A 79 -1.79 -9.08 25.76
N GLU A 80 -2.55 -10.15 26.02
CA GLU A 80 -2.13 -11.30 26.83
C GLU A 80 -1.59 -12.46 25.98
N ASP A 81 -1.56 -12.29 24.65
CA ASP A 81 -0.98 -13.21 23.67
C ASP A 81 -1.62 -14.62 23.61
N ASP A 82 -2.81 -14.78 24.18
CA ASP A 82 -3.51 -16.05 24.36
C ASP A 82 -4.83 -16.14 23.60
N ALA A 83 -5.35 -15.02 23.07
CA ALA A 83 -6.59 -14.98 22.32
C ALA A 83 -6.56 -13.98 21.16
N VAL A 84 -7.52 -14.12 20.23
CA VAL A 84 -7.69 -13.20 19.11
C VAL A 84 -9.00 -12.42 19.19
N ILE A 85 -8.97 -11.20 18.66
CA ILE A 85 -10.11 -10.30 18.56
C ILE A 85 -10.39 -10.06 17.08
N TRP A 86 -11.62 -10.37 16.65
CA TRP A 86 -12.07 -10.05 15.30
C TRP A 86 -12.23 -8.54 15.13
N ARG A 87 -11.61 -8.01 14.09
CA ARG A 87 -11.68 -6.59 13.74
C ARG A 87 -12.14 -6.44 12.28
N PRO A 88 -13.37 -5.98 12.03
CA PRO A 88 -13.81 -5.63 10.68
C PRO A 88 -12.96 -4.51 10.10
N VAL A 89 -12.51 -4.67 8.85
CA VAL A 89 -11.68 -3.67 8.16
C VAL A 89 -12.23 -3.37 6.76
N THR A 90 -12.09 -2.12 6.35
CA THR A 90 -12.32 -1.68 4.98
C THR A 90 -10.97 -1.64 4.26
N PRO A 91 -10.68 -2.57 3.34
CA PRO A 91 -9.44 -2.57 2.58
C PRO A 91 -9.42 -1.39 1.60
N GLY A 92 -8.31 -0.66 1.56
CA GLY A 92 -8.00 0.41 0.63
C GLY A 92 -6.93 -0.02 -0.37
N ILE A 93 -5.90 0.81 -0.52
CA ILE A 93 -4.77 0.57 -1.44
C ILE A 93 -4.09 -0.77 -1.13
N GLN A 94 -3.82 -1.55 -2.17
CA GLN A 94 -3.10 -2.81 -2.09
C GLN A 94 -1.81 -2.71 -2.91
N GLN A 95 -0.66 -2.91 -2.28
CA GLN A 95 0.63 -2.83 -2.96
C GLN A 95 1.69 -3.64 -2.22
N GLY A 96 2.48 -4.44 -2.95
CA GLY A 96 3.63 -5.16 -2.38
C GLY A 96 3.27 -6.16 -1.28
N GLY A 97 2.14 -6.86 -1.40
CA GLY A 97 1.66 -7.83 -0.39
C GLY A 97 1.12 -7.19 0.90
N ARG A 98 0.84 -5.88 0.86
CA ARG A 98 0.31 -5.10 1.97
C ARG A 98 -0.99 -4.43 1.56
N ILE A 99 -1.91 -4.27 2.52
CA ILE A 99 -3.21 -3.64 2.35
C ILE A 99 -3.33 -2.48 3.35
N GLN A 100 -3.76 -1.32 2.87
CA GLN A 100 -4.18 -0.21 3.71
C GLN A 100 -5.56 -0.46 4.31
N VAL A 101 -5.75 -0.14 5.58
CA VAL A 101 -7.06 -0.07 6.23
C VAL A 101 -7.54 1.37 6.26
N VAL A 102 -8.78 1.61 5.82
CA VAL A 102 -9.34 2.97 5.61
C VAL A 102 -10.26 3.42 6.75
N ASN A 103 -10.94 2.48 7.41
CA ASN A 103 -12.01 2.78 8.37
C ASN A 103 -11.54 3.00 9.82
N GLU A 104 -10.38 2.47 10.20
CA GLU A 104 -9.89 2.55 11.58
C GLU A 104 -8.36 2.50 11.61
N THR A 105 -7.77 3.11 12.64
CA THR A 105 -6.35 2.99 12.94
C THR A 105 -6.16 2.07 14.14
N PHE A 106 -5.33 1.05 14.00
CA PHE A 106 -4.99 0.15 15.09
C PHE A 106 -3.53 -0.30 15.00
N THR A 107 -3.00 -0.75 16.13
CA THR A 107 -1.65 -1.30 16.24
C THR A 107 -1.72 -2.62 17.00
N GLY A 108 -0.81 -3.53 16.69
CA GLY A 108 -0.78 -4.85 17.32
C GLY A 108 -0.30 -5.94 16.36
N ARG A 109 -0.27 -7.18 16.86
CA ARG A 109 0.04 -8.35 16.05
C ARG A 109 -1.23 -8.86 15.39
N VAL A 110 -1.08 -9.34 14.16
CA VAL A 110 -2.20 -9.87 13.36
C VAL A 110 -1.88 -11.30 12.94
N VAL A 111 -2.90 -12.15 12.93
CA VAL A 111 -2.75 -13.53 12.46
C VAL A 111 -2.63 -13.56 10.94
N VAL A 112 -1.54 -14.12 10.43
CA VAL A 112 -1.25 -14.26 8.99
C VAL A 112 -1.49 -15.67 8.44
N LEU A 113 -1.65 -16.66 9.33
CA LEU A 113 -1.82 -18.06 8.96
C LEU A 113 -2.77 -18.75 9.93
N GLY A 114 -3.64 -19.62 9.41
CA GLY A 114 -4.60 -20.37 10.23
C GLY A 114 -5.87 -19.59 10.60
N GLN A 115 -6.03 -18.37 10.11
CA GLN A 115 -7.18 -17.49 10.37
C GLN A 115 -8.54 -18.10 9.95
N GLN A 116 -8.53 -19.08 9.04
CA GLN A 116 -9.71 -19.83 8.62
C GLN A 116 -10.33 -20.66 9.75
N LEU A 117 -9.52 -21.02 10.76
CA LEU A 117 -9.92 -21.85 11.90
C LEU A 117 -10.28 -21.02 13.15
N LEU A 118 -10.15 -19.68 13.08
CA LEU A 118 -10.36 -18.79 14.21
C LEU A 118 -11.72 -18.10 14.13
N ASP A 119 -12.41 -18.05 15.26
CA ASP A 119 -13.53 -17.15 15.54
C ASP A 119 -13.12 -16.07 16.56
N ASP A 120 -13.96 -15.07 16.76
CA ASP A 120 -13.73 -14.03 17.77
C ASP A 120 -13.57 -14.66 19.17
N GLY A 121 -12.54 -14.24 19.90
CA GLY A 121 -12.19 -14.79 21.22
C GLY A 121 -11.50 -16.17 21.19
N SER A 122 -11.14 -16.69 20.01
CA SER A 122 -10.46 -17.99 19.92
C SER A 122 -9.12 -17.96 20.66
N ALA A 123 -8.89 -18.97 21.50
CA ALA A 123 -7.61 -19.17 22.14
C ALA A 123 -6.55 -19.54 21.09
N ILE A 124 -5.39 -18.92 21.19
CA ILE A 124 -4.26 -19.16 20.29
C ILE A 124 -2.99 -19.47 21.09
N THR A 125 -2.09 -20.18 20.44
CA THR A 125 -0.70 -20.26 20.88
C THR A 125 0.14 -19.71 19.75
N VAL A 126 0.88 -18.64 20.02
CA VAL A 126 1.73 -18.00 18.99
C VAL A 126 2.84 -18.96 18.62
N ALA A 127 2.76 -19.55 17.43
CA ALA A 127 3.86 -20.32 16.86
C ALA A 127 5.03 -19.36 16.61
N GLY A 128 6.20 -19.72 17.17
CA GLY A 128 7.38 -18.85 17.30
C GLY A 128 7.64 -17.91 16.12
N GLU A 129 7.89 -16.64 16.48
CA GLU A 129 8.18 -15.51 15.61
C GLU A 129 9.19 -15.90 14.52
N ARG A 130 8.76 -15.92 13.25
CA ARG A 130 9.73 -15.86 12.14
C ARG A 130 10.09 -14.40 11.95
N PRO A 131 11.35 -13.98 12.21
CA PRO A 131 11.75 -12.61 11.95
C PRO A 131 11.59 -12.35 10.45
N VAL A 132 10.79 -11.33 10.12
CA VAL A 132 10.63 -10.85 8.75
C VAL A 132 11.94 -10.16 8.38
N THR A 133 12.90 -10.94 7.89
CA THR A 133 14.17 -10.40 7.37
C THR A 133 13.86 -9.76 6.02
N GLY A 134 13.82 -8.43 5.98
CA GLY A 134 13.90 -7.69 4.72
C GLY A 134 15.26 -7.93 4.08
N GLN A 135 15.26 -8.45 2.86
CA GLN A 135 16.34 -8.26 1.89
C GLN A 135 15.78 -7.45 0.72
#